data_AF-A0A943WYL9-F1
#
_entry.id   AF-A0A943WYL9-F1
#
_cell.length_a   1.000
_cell.length_b   1.000
_cell.length_c   1.000
_cell.angle_alpha   90.00
_cell.angle_beta   90.00
_cell.angle_gamma   90.00
#
_symmetry.space_group_name_H-M   'P 1'
#
loop_
_entity.id
_entity.type
_entity.pdbx_description
1 polymer ?
#
loop_
_entity_poly.entity_id
_entity_poly.type
_entity_poly.pdbx_seq_one_letter_code
_entity_poly.pdbx_strand_id
1 'polypeptide(L)'
;MRKLAFFSALCFFLSAVEYAIPKPVPFFRIGLANLPIMISFLCMSRKESTALIFLKVLLQAIISGTLFSYVFLFSLAGSVASGFVMMAIFHLFYGRKLVSWLGISMAGGLANNLAQLGVACIFLFGENTKFVAPVLLAISFVASIAMGLFANVFVEKSKWLADLRNKNWTEVKSAGKKSAAAEEKKSSPKFQFLVLAFSLSMFILLFFSKSIYAVSGIFLLAVIACFIKNKRVNLLPSLALILSVTFFSILVPHGKILAEIWKLKITDGAIFSGLERSIKLCSCVFLSKLIADKNMKLPSRAGLFMSLVFEYFEKLSENIENKKITFSNFVSLLDEKLEKAFEC
;
A
#
# COMPACT_ATOMS: atom_id res chain seq x y z
N MET A 1 11.56 17.30 -10.14
CA MET A 1 10.99 16.03 -10.66
C MET A 1 11.88 14.82 -10.38
N ARG A 2 13.19 14.85 -10.71
CA ARG A 2 14.09 13.69 -10.53
C ARG A 2 14.18 13.19 -9.09
N LYS A 3 14.37 14.09 -8.12
CA LYS A 3 14.36 13.71 -6.69
C LYS A 3 13.09 12.96 -6.30
N LEU A 4 11.95 13.52 -6.72
CA LEU A 4 10.63 12.97 -6.43
C LEU A 4 10.44 11.58 -7.07
N ALA A 5 10.93 11.39 -8.30
CA ALA A 5 10.89 10.11 -8.99
C ALA A 5 11.77 9.06 -8.29
N PHE A 6 12.99 9.43 -7.90
CA PHE A 6 13.91 8.55 -7.17
C PHE A 6 13.32 8.11 -5.82
N PHE A 7 12.83 9.04 -4.99
CA PHE A 7 12.20 8.70 -3.71
C PHE A 7 10.92 7.88 -3.90
N SER A 8 10.16 8.14 -4.97
CA SER A 8 8.98 7.33 -5.31
C SER A 8 9.37 5.89 -5.68
N ALA A 9 10.45 5.72 -6.45
CA ALA A 9 11.01 4.42 -6.77
C ALA A 9 11.53 3.70 -5.52
N LEU A 10 12.17 4.41 -4.60
CA LEU A 10 12.64 3.87 -3.34
C LEU A 10 11.48 3.43 -2.43
N CYS A 11 10.41 4.22 -2.34
CA CYS A 11 9.16 3.81 -1.67
C CYS A 11 8.63 2.50 -2.25
N PHE A 12 8.64 2.38 -3.57
CA PHE A 12 8.14 1.20 -4.26
C PHE A 12 9.05 -0.02 -4.05
N PHE A 13 10.37 0.16 -4.16
CA PHE A 13 11.38 -0.85 -3.85
C PHE A 13 11.23 -1.40 -2.44
N LEU A 14 11.18 -0.54 -1.43
CA LEU A 14 11.01 -0.97 -0.04
C LEU A 14 9.65 -1.63 0.21
N SER A 15 8.59 -1.19 -0.49
CA SER A 15 7.31 -1.90 -0.45
C SER A 15 7.43 -3.30 -1.04
N ALA A 16 8.15 -3.49 -2.15
CA ALA A 16 8.34 -4.79 -2.78
C ALA A 16 9.16 -5.73 -1.88
N VAL A 17 10.23 -5.23 -1.25
CA VAL A 17 11.01 -5.95 -0.25
C VAL A 17 10.12 -6.39 0.92
N GLU A 18 9.27 -5.49 1.43
CA GLU A 18 8.33 -5.83 2.52
C GLU A 18 7.32 -6.92 2.11
N TYR A 19 6.91 -6.96 0.84
CA TYR A 19 6.05 -8.02 0.33
C TYR A 19 6.76 -9.37 0.18
N ALA A 20 8.07 -9.38 -0.04
CA ALA A 20 8.86 -10.60 -0.15
C ALA A 20 9.12 -11.26 1.22
N ILE A 21 9.06 -10.48 2.32
CA ILE A 21 9.21 -11.02 3.67
C ILE A 21 7.95 -11.82 4.05
N PRO A 22 8.08 -13.11 4.43
CA PRO A 22 6.94 -13.91 4.85
C PRO A 22 6.28 -13.27 6.08
N LYS A 23 4.97 -13.06 5.99
CA LYS A 23 4.22 -12.29 6.99
C LYS A 23 3.72 -13.23 8.09
N PRO A 24 3.99 -12.93 9.37
CA PRO A 24 3.52 -13.77 10.48
C PRO A 24 1.99 -13.75 10.60
N VAL A 25 1.33 -12.65 10.20
CA VAL A 25 -0.12 -12.50 10.25
C VAL A 25 -0.61 -11.79 8.98
N PRO A 26 -1.74 -12.20 8.36
CA PRO A 26 -2.40 -11.39 7.35
C PRO A 26 -2.65 -9.98 7.90
N PHE A 27 -2.47 -8.95 7.09
CA PHE A 27 -2.54 -7.52 7.47
C PHE A 27 -1.35 -6.93 8.23
N PHE A 28 -0.37 -7.74 8.68
CA PHE A 28 0.87 -7.16 9.23
C PHE A 28 1.66 -6.43 8.14
N ARG A 29 1.98 -5.17 8.41
CA ARG A 29 2.90 -4.35 7.61
C ARG A 29 3.87 -3.69 8.56
N ILE A 30 5.15 -3.91 8.30
CA ILE A 30 6.25 -3.25 9.01
C ILE A 30 6.21 -1.76 8.63
N GLY A 31 5.89 -1.43 7.37
CA GLY A 31 5.85 -0.06 6.89
C GLY A 31 7.21 0.44 6.39
N LEU A 32 8.01 -0.43 5.78
CA LEU A 32 9.34 -0.08 5.24
C LEU A 32 9.25 1.06 4.21
N ALA A 33 8.16 1.09 3.43
CA ALA A 33 7.87 2.17 2.49
C ALA A 33 7.61 3.54 3.15
N ASN A 34 7.55 3.66 4.48
CA ASN A 34 7.51 4.95 5.18
C ASN A 34 8.90 5.55 5.41
N LEU A 35 9.97 4.73 5.37
CA LEU A 35 11.34 5.22 5.56
C LEU A 35 11.71 6.32 4.54
N PRO A 36 11.44 6.20 3.23
CA PRO A 36 11.81 7.24 2.28
C PRO A 36 11.03 8.53 2.49
N ILE A 37 9.80 8.45 3.01
CA ILE A 37 9.02 9.65 3.39
C ILE A 37 9.72 10.36 4.55
N MET A 38 10.15 9.63 5.58
CA MET A 38 10.88 10.19 6.71
C MET A 38 12.19 10.86 6.27
N ILE A 39 12.98 10.16 5.44
CA ILE A 39 14.22 10.69 4.87
C ILE A 39 13.96 11.93 4.00
N SER A 40 12.85 11.95 3.25
CA SER A 40 12.52 13.08 2.38
C SER A 40 12.42 14.41 3.13
N PHE A 41 12.05 14.40 4.41
CA PHE A 41 11.95 15.62 5.22
C PHE A 41 13.30 16.30 5.47
N LEU A 42 14.42 15.57 5.34
CA LEU A 42 15.77 16.14 5.42
C LEU A 42 16.25 16.73 4.08
N CYS A 43 15.83 16.14 2.96
CA CYS A 43 16.46 16.37 1.65
C CYS A 43 15.57 17.10 0.65
N MET A 44 14.27 17.23 0.93
CA MET A 44 13.26 17.77 0.03
C MET A 44 12.49 18.93 0.68
N SER A 45 11.93 19.80 -0.15
CA SER A 45 11.05 20.86 0.33
C SER A 45 9.70 20.29 0.83
N ARG A 46 8.99 21.03 1.69
CA ARG A 46 7.65 20.61 2.20
C ARG A 46 6.68 20.22 1.09
N LYS A 47 6.70 20.97 -0.02
CA LYS A 47 5.85 20.70 -1.20
C LYS A 47 6.20 19.38 -1.87
N GLU A 48 7.50 19.09 -2.01
CA GLU A 48 7.98 17.84 -2.59
C GLU A 48 7.69 16.62 -1.71
N SER A 49 7.92 16.72 -0.39
CA SER A 49 7.56 15.63 0.55
C SER A 49 6.06 15.37 0.60
N THR A 50 5.24 16.42 0.52
CA THR A 50 3.79 16.27 0.41
C THR A 50 3.41 15.54 -0.86
N ALA A 51 4.00 15.92 -2.01
CA ALA A 51 3.79 15.22 -3.27
C ALA A 51 4.21 13.74 -3.19
N LEU A 52 5.32 13.43 -2.50
CA LEU A 52 5.81 12.06 -2.32
C LEU A 52 4.81 11.19 -1.54
N ILE A 53 4.17 11.72 -0.50
CA ILE A 53 3.14 11.01 0.29
C ILE A 53 1.98 10.57 -0.62
N PHE A 54 1.46 11.47 -1.46
CA PHE A 54 0.39 11.13 -2.40
C PHE A 54 0.86 10.18 -3.49
N LEU A 55 2.04 10.41 -4.07
CA LEU A 55 2.60 9.57 -5.11
C LEU A 55 2.82 8.13 -4.63
N LYS A 56 3.32 7.93 -3.41
CA LYS A 56 3.46 6.60 -2.83
C LYS A 56 2.15 5.81 -2.91
N VAL A 57 1.05 6.40 -2.46
CA VAL A 57 -0.26 5.72 -2.43
C VAL A 57 -0.75 5.45 -3.85
N LEU A 58 -0.64 6.44 -4.75
CA LEU A 58 -1.09 6.34 -6.13
C LEU A 58 -0.30 5.27 -6.90
N LEU A 59 1.03 5.31 -6.84
CA LEU A 59 1.90 4.35 -7.50
C LEU A 59 1.66 2.93 -6.98
N GLN A 60 1.57 2.77 -5.66
CA GLN A 60 1.31 1.46 -5.06
C GLN A 60 -0.04 0.89 -5.53
N ALA A 61 -1.07 1.73 -5.68
CA ALA A 61 -2.39 1.31 -6.13
C ALA A 61 -2.48 1.04 -7.64
N ILE A 62 -1.79 1.83 -8.48
CA ILE A 62 -1.64 1.56 -9.91
C ILE A 62 -1.00 0.19 -10.11
N ILE A 63 0.13 -0.06 -9.44
CA ILE A 63 0.93 -1.28 -9.62
C ILE A 63 0.21 -2.51 -9.05
N SER A 64 -0.46 -2.36 -7.91
CA SER A 64 -1.25 -3.45 -7.31
C SER A 64 -2.58 -3.70 -8.06
N GLY A 65 -2.99 -2.77 -8.94
CA GLY A 65 -4.27 -2.80 -9.63
C GLY A 65 -5.47 -2.57 -8.71
N THR A 66 -5.30 -1.84 -7.61
CA THR A 66 -6.29 -1.67 -6.53
C THR A 66 -6.87 -0.27 -6.43
N LEU A 67 -6.65 0.60 -7.43
CA LEU A 67 -7.11 2.01 -7.43
C LEU A 67 -8.60 2.17 -7.12
N PHE A 68 -9.45 1.32 -7.69
CA PHE A 68 -10.91 1.40 -7.53
C PHE A 68 -11.41 0.42 -6.45
N SER A 69 -10.68 0.30 -5.35
CA SER A 69 -11.03 -0.62 -4.26
C SER A 69 -10.84 0.03 -2.89
N TYR A 70 -11.46 -0.57 -1.86
CA TYR A 70 -11.28 -0.16 -0.47
C TYR A 70 -9.81 -0.14 -0.04
N VAL A 71 -8.96 -1.01 -0.62
CA VAL A 71 -7.52 -1.06 -0.33
C VAL A 71 -6.84 0.28 -0.62
N PHE A 72 -7.27 0.96 -1.70
CA PHE A 72 -6.77 2.30 -2.02
C PHE A 72 -7.22 3.32 -0.97
N LEU A 73 -8.49 3.32 -0.56
CA LEU A 73 -9.01 4.25 0.45
C LEU A 73 -8.30 4.08 1.80
N PHE A 74 -8.09 2.84 2.23
CA PHE A 74 -7.32 2.51 3.44
C PHE A 74 -5.88 3.01 3.36
N SER A 75 -5.22 2.76 2.22
CA SER A 75 -3.84 3.20 1.99
C SER A 75 -3.74 4.72 1.94
N LEU A 76 -4.71 5.39 1.31
CA LEU A 76 -4.78 6.83 1.18
C LEU A 76 -5.00 7.49 2.54
N ALA A 77 -6.08 7.14 3.24
CA ALA A 77 -6.40 7.73 4.54
C ALA A 77 -5.25 7.52 5.53
N GLY A 78 -4.72 6.30 5.62
CA GLY A 78 -3.61 5.96 6.50
C GLY A 78 -2.33 6.72 6.15
N SER A 79 -1.84 6.59 4.92
CA SER A 79 -0.54 7.15 4.51
C SER A 79 -0.55 8.68 4.53
N VAL A 80 -1.68 9.29 4.17
CA VAL A 80 -1.83 10.76 4.19
C VAL A 80 -1.84 11.26 5.63
N ALA A 81 -2.66 10.67 6.51
CA ALA A 81 -2.69 11.04 7.93
C ALA A 81 -1.32 10.87 8.58
N SER A 82 -0.67 9.73 8.33
CA SER A 82 0.69 9.43 8.79
C SER A 82 1.70 10.46 8.32
N GLY A 83 1.73 10.73 7.01
CA GLY A 83 2.67 11.64 6.38
C GLY A 83 2.54 13.07 6.92
N PHE A 84 1.32 13.57 7.08
CA PHE A 84 1.09 14.91 7.64
C PHE A 84 1.49 15.00 9.12
N VAL A 85 1.15 13.99 9.94
CA VAL A 85 1.55 13.98 11.36
C VAL A 85 3.07 13.90 11.50
N MET A 86 3.74 13.03 10.74
CA MET A 86 5.20 12.94 10.74
C MET A 86 5.84 14.26 10.27
N MET A 87 5.32 14.87 9.20
CA MET A 87 5.84 16.14 8.67
C MET A 87 5.66 17.29 9.68
N ALA A 88 4.51 17.36 10.35
CA ALA A 88 4.23 18.35 11.37
C ALA A 88 5.17 18.19 12.58
N ILE A 89 5.32 16.98 13.11
CA ILE A 89 6.18 16.71 14.25
C ILE A 89 7.65 16.98 13.90
N PHE A 90 8.09 16.57 12.71
CA PHE A 90 9.44 16.83 12.24
C PHE A 90 9.72 18.34 12.20
N HIS A 91 8.87 19.14 11.57
CA HIS A 91 9.10 20.57 11.45
C HIS A 91 8.98 21.34 12.77
N LEU A 92 8.13 20.87 13.68
CA LEU A 92 7.85 21.59 14.92
C LEU A 92 8.83 21.24 16.06
N PHE A 93 9.30 19.98 16.10
CA PHE A 93 10.02 19.45 17.26
C PHE A 93 11.42 18.88 16.95
N TYR A 94 11.69 18.45 15.72
CA TYR A 94 12.98 17.83 15.39
C TYR A 94 14.14 18.82 15.51
N GLY A 95 13.97 20.04 15.00
CA GLY A 95 14.98 21.11 15.12
C GLY A 95 15.32 21.50 16.56
N ARG A 96 14.42 21.21 17.51
CA ARG A 96 14.61 21.45 18.95
C ARG A 96 15.21 20.25 19.69
N LYS A 97 15.55 19.16 18.99
CA LYS A 97 15.99 17.88 19.55
C LYS A 97 15.02 17.26 20.58
N LEU A 98 13.75 17.63 20.52
CA LEU A 98 12.72 17.16 21.46
C LEU A 98 12.16 15.78 21.08
N VAL A 99 12.35 15.36 19.82
CA VAL A 99 11.78 14.13 19.27
C VAL A 99 12.79 13.44 18.37
N SER A 100 12.95 12.13 18.53
CA SER A 100 13.78 11.25 17.69
C SER A 100 13.00 10.67 16.51
N TRP A 101 13.67 9.99 15.57
CA TRP A 101 12.96 9.30 14.47
C TRP A 101 12.00 8.22 14.97
N LEU A 102 12.29 7.64 16.14
CA LEU A 102 11.38 6.75 16.84
C LEU A 102 10.05 7.43 17.16
N GLY A 103 10.08 8.61 17.79
CA GLY A 103 8.86 9.35 18.14
C GLY A 103 8.06 9.80 16.91
N ILE A 104 8.75 10.25 15.85
CA ILE A 104 8.12 10.60 14.57
C ILE A 104 7.41 9.38 13.98
N SER A 105 8.08 8.23 13.94
CA SER A 105 7.52 6.99 13.41
C SER A 105 6.33 6.48 14.22
N MET A 106 6.41 6.52 15.56
CA MET A 106 5.32 6.11 16.45
C MET A 106 4.08 6.99 16.25
N ALA A 107 4.24 8.31 16.20
CA ALA A 107 3.12 9.22 15.98
C ALA A 107 2.51 9.06 14.58
N GLY A 108 3.36 8.92 13.55
CA GLY A 108 2.92 8.61 12.19
C GLY A 108 2.18 7.28 12.09
N GLY A 109 2.66 6.24 12.77
CA GLY A 109 2.04 4.93 12.82
C GLY A 109 0.68 4.97 13.52
N LEU A 110 0.58 5.66 14.66
CA LEU A 110 -0.68 5.86 15.36
C LEU A 110 -1.70 6.60 14.47
N ALA A 111 -1.30 7.69 13.82
CA ALA A 111 -2.16 8.42 12.89
C ALA A 111 -2.61 7.56 11.69
N ASN A 112 -1.71 6.75 11.12
CA ASN A 112 -2.03 5.81 10.06
C ASN A 112 -3.15 4.84 10.48
N ASN A 113 -3.00 4.24 11.66
CA ASN A 113 -3.95 3.24 12.14
C ASN A 113 -5.29 3.86 12.52
N LEU A 114 -5.30 5.03 13.18
CA LEU A 114 -6.54 5.72 13.51
C LEU A 114 -7.33 6.08 12.25
N ALA A 115 -6.67 6.58 11.21
CA ALA A 115 -7.31 6.87 9.93
C ALA A 115 -7.85 5.59 9.27
N GLN A 116 -7.07 4.50 9.25
CA GLN A 116 -7.53 3.21 8.71
C GLN A 116 -8.69 2.61 9.50
N LEU A 117 -8.69 2.72 10.83
CA LEU A 117 -9.79 2.31 11.68
C LEU A 117 -11.05 3.14 11.42
N GLY A 118 -10.91 4.44 11.17
CA GLY A 118 -12.02 5.30 10.74
C GLY A 118 -12.65 4.82 9.45
N VAL A 119 -11.83 4.54 8.42
CA VAL A 119 -12.32 3.97 7.15
C VAL A 119 -12.92 2.57 7.37
N ALA A 120 -12.31 1.74 8.23
CA ALA A 120 -12.83 0.41 8.56
C ALA A 120 -14.18 0.46 9.27
N CYS A 121 -14.39 1.44 10.14
CA CYS A 121 -15.67 1.69 10.78
C CYS A 121 -16.76 2.01 9.77
N ILE A 122 -16.44 2.81 8.75
CA ILE A 122 -17.43 3.20 7.73
C ILE A 122 -17.72 2.05 6.76
N PHE A 123 -16.69 1.32 6.31
CA PHE A 123 -16.83 0.39 5.17
C PHE A 123 -16.86 -1.10 5.51
N LEU A 124 -16.33 -1.53 6.66
CA LEU A 124 -16.19 -2.96 7.00
C LEU A 124 -16.99 -3.35 8.24
N PHE A 125 -16.64 -2.76 9.37
CA PHE A 125 -17.02 -3.30 10.67
C PHE A 125 -18.16 -2.54 11.34
N GLY A 126 -18.42 -1.28 10.98
CA GLY A 126 -19.43 -0.48 11.70
C GLY A 126 -19.06 -0.38 13.18
N GLU A 127 -20.05 -0.58 14.05
CA GLU A 127 -19.87 -0.59 15.51
C GLU A 127 -18.89 -1.67 15.99
N ASN A 128 -18.69 -2.74 15.21
CA ASN A 128 -17.81 -3.86 15.55
C ASN A 128 -16.33 -3.45 15.58
N THR A 129 -15.99 -2.27 15.03
CA THR A 129 -14.62 -1.74 15.00
C THR A 129 -14.01 -1.63 16.40
N LYS A 130 -14.82 -1.41 17.45
CA LYS A 130 -14.36 -1.28 18.83
C LYS A 130 -13.64 -2.53 19.35
N PHE A 131 -14.04 -3.72 18.88
CA PHE A 131 -13.41 -4.98 19.26
C PHE A 131 -12.12 -5.27 18.48
N VAL A 132 -12.05 -4.79 17.24
CA VAL A 132 -10.89 -5.01 16.35
C VAL A 132 -9.78 -3.99 16.62
N ALA A 133 -10.16 -2.77 17.01
CA ALA A 133 -9.25 -1.64 17.17
C ALA A 133 -8.07 -1.90 18.13
N PRO A 134 -8.25 -2.45 19.35
CA PRO A 134 -7.16 -2.62 20.29
C PRO A 134 -6.06 -3.56 19.76
N VAL A 135 -6.46 -4.67 19.14
CA VAL A 135 -5.53 -5.67 18.58
C VAL A 135 -4.74 -5.07 17.41
N LEU A 136 -5.42 -4.38 16.49
CA LEU A 136 -4.75 -3.73 15.36
C LEU A 136 -3.81 -2.61 15.81
N LEU A 137 -4.22 -1.80 16.79
CA LEU A 137 -3.37 -0.75 17.34
C LEU A 137 -2.12 -1.32 18.02
N ALA A 138 -2.26 -2.40 18.79
CA ALA A 138 -1.13 -3.05 19.46
C ALA A 138 -0.11 -3.61 18.47
N ILE A 139 -0.56 -4.35 17.45
CA ILE A 139 0.32 -4.93 16.42
C ILE A 139 1.05 -3.83 15.65
N SER A 140 0.33 -2.79 15.24
CA SER A 140 0.92 -1.69 14.47
C SER A 140 1.82 -0.79 15.33
N PHE A 141 1.59 -0.70 16.64
CA PHE A 141 2.47 0.01 17.55
C PHE A 141 3.86 -0.65 17.60
N VAL A 142 3.90 -1.98 17.71
CA VAL A 142 5.15 -2.76 17.67
C VAL A 142 5.88 -2.55 16.32
N ALA A 143 5.14 -2.59 15.20
CA ALA A 143 5.69 -2.31 13.88
C ALA A 143 6.29 -0.88 13.78
N SER A 144 5.61 0.11 14.37
CA SER A 144 6.05 1.51 14.35
C SER A 144 7.32 1.72 15.19
N ILE A 145 7.47 1.01 16.32
CA ILE A 145 8.71 1.02 17.10
C ILE A 145 9.85 0.43 16.28
N ALA A 146 9.65 -0.74 15.68
CA ALA A 146 10.67 -1.40 14.86
C ALA A 146 11.13 -0.50 13.69
N MET A 147 10.19 0.15 13.00
CA MET A 147 10.49 1.10 11.93
C MET A 147 11.21 2.36 12.42
N GLY A 148 10.82 2.90 13.57
CA GLY A 148 11.46 4.06 14.16
C GLY A 148 12.91 3.80 14.57
N LEU A 149 13.17 2.62 15.17
CA LEU A 149 14.52 2.16 15.48
C LEU A 149 15.35 1.96 14.20
N PHE A 150 14.75 1.33 13.19
CA PHE A 150 15.40 1.15 11.89
C PHE A 150 15.76 2.49 11.24
N ALA A 151 14.84 3.46 11.28
CA ALA A 151 15.09 4.81 10.75
C ALA A 151 16.21 5.53 11.50
N ASN A 152 16.26 5.45 12.83
CA ASN A 152 17.37 6.01 13.61
C ASN A 152 18.72 5.41 13.17
N VAL A 153 18.82 4.08 13.13
CA VAL A 153 20.06 3.38 12.75
C VAL A 153 20.46 3.70 11.30
N PHE A 154 19.49 3.76 10.39
CA PHE A 154 19.74 4.10 9.00
C PHE A 154 20.26 5.54 8.87
N VAL A 155 19.65 6.51 9.55
CA VAL A 155 20.08 7.92 9.50
C VAL A 155 21.47 8.11 10.11
N GLU A 156 21.83 7.34 11.13
CA GLU A 156 23.14 7.42 11.78
C GLU A 156 24.26 6.74 10.98
N LYS A 157 23.97 5.61 10.31
CA LYS A 157 25.00 4.80 9.64
C LYS A 157 25.09 4.99 8.13
N SER A 158 24.05 5.54 7.49
CA SER A 158 24.01 5.67 6.02
C SER A 158 24.98 6.73 5.55
N LYS A 159 26.01 6.30 4.79
CA LYS A 159 26.96 7.20 4.14
C LYS A 159 26.30 7.94 3.00
N TRP A 160 25.44 7.25 2.24
CA TRP A 160 24.65 7.85 1.18
C TRP A 160 23.85 9.06 1.66
N LEU A 161 23.17 8.93 2.80
CA LEU A 161 22.36 10.02 3.34
C LEU A 161 23.22 11.20 3.81
N ALA A 162 24.38 10.92 4.41
CA ALA A 162 25.34 11.94 4.82
C ALA A 162 25.85 12.74 3.61
N ASP A 163 26.18 12.06 2.52
CA ASP A 163 26.62 12.67 1.26
C ASP A 163 25.51 13.47 0.57
N LEU A 164 24.28 12.96 0.60
CA LEU A 164 23.11 13.62 0.01
C LEU A 164 22.73 14.93 0.69
N ARG A 165 23.02 15.05 1.99
CA ARG A 165 22.79 16.29 2.71
C ARG A 165 23.74 17.40 2.24
N ASN A 166 24.91 17.03 1.72
CA ASN A 166 25.96 17.96 1.35
C ASN A 166 26.00 18.24 -0.18
N LYS A 167 25.47 17.34 -1.03
CA LYS A 167 25.46 17.50 -2.49
C LYS A 167 24.19 18.20 -3.01
N ASN A 168 24.34 19.13 -3.95
CA ASN A 168 23.23 19.70 -4.70
C ASN A 168 22.72 18.71 -5.76
N TRP A 169 21.45 18.33 -5.68
CA TRP A 169 20.76 17.39 -6.58
C TRP A 169 20.77 17.75 -8.08
N THR A 170 21.29 18.91 -8.46
CA THR A 170 21.41 19.38 -9.84
C THR A 170 22.47 18.61 -10.64
N GLU A 171 23.40 17.91 -9.99
CA GLU A 171 24.52 17.22 -10.66
C GLU A 171 24.25 15.75 -11.00
N VAL A 172 23.04 15.23 -10.73
CA VAL A 172 22.68 13.85 -11.07
C VAL A 172 22.54 13.71 -12.59
N LYS A 173 23.64 13.35 -13.25
CA LYS A 173 23.71 12.93 -14.65
C LYS A 173 22.92 11.63 -14.78
N SER A 174 21.93 11.61 -15.65
CA SER A 174 21.29 10.37 -16.08
C SER A 174 21.95 9.96 -17.39
N ALA A 175 22.48 8.74 -17.42
CA ALA A 175 22.70 8.04 -18.67
C ALA A 175 21.33 7.79 -19.31
N GLY A 176 21.02 8.56 -20.37
CA GLY A 176 19.84 8.34 -21.18
C GLY A 176 19.93 7.00 -21.89
N LYS A 177 19.46 5.93 -21.25
CA LYS A 177 18.99 4.75 -21.95
C LYS A 177 17.47 4.85 -22.02
N LYS A 178 16.96 4.97 -23.24
CA LYS A 178 15.57 4.59 -23.55
C LYS A 178 15.37 3.21 -22.95
N SER A 179 14.65 3.10 -21.83
CA SER A 179 14.12 1.82 -21.37
C SER A 179 13.32 1.28 -22.55
N ALA A 180 13.83 0.18 -23.11
CA ALA A 180 13.19 -0.55 -24.19
C ALA A 180 11.80 -0.91 -23.68
N ALA A 181 10.78 -0.26 -24.25
CA ALA A 181 9.42 -0.69 -24.08
C ALA A 181 9.36 -2.16 -24.49
N ALA A 182 9.28 -3.05 -23.51
CA ALA A 182 8.98 -4.45 -23.76
C ALA A 182 7.73 -4.49 -24.63
N GLU A 183 7.84 -5.07 -25.83
CA GLU A 183 6.75 -5.29 -26.75
C GLU A 183 5.75 -6.28 -26.13
N GLU A 184 4.87 -5.79 -25.25
CA GLU A 184 3.75 -6.57 -24.74
C GLU A 184 2.50 -6.30 -25.59
N LYS A 185 1.83 -7.40 -25.98
CA LYS A 185 0.62 -7.49 -26.82
C LYS A 185 -0.33 -6.30 -26.64
N LYS A 186 -0.43 -5.46 -27.69
CA LYS A 186 -1.39 -4.36 -27.82
C LYS A 186 -2.83 -4.90 -27.72
N SER A 187 -3.52 -4.63 -26.61
CA SER A 187 -4.98 -4.74 -26.57
C SER A 187 -5.61 -3.57 -27.32
N SER A 188 -6.60 -3.83 -28.17
CA SER A 188 -7.33 -2.78 -28.91
C SER A 188 -7.92 -1.73 -27.93
N PRO A 189 -7.83 -0.43 -28.23
CA PRO A 189 -8.40 0.64 -27.37
C PRO A 189 -9.92 0.48 -27.17
N LYS A 190 -10.63 -0.10 -28.14
CA LYS A 190 -12.07 -0.42 -28.02
C LYS A 190 -12.32 -1.50 -26.95
N PHE A 191 -11.44 -2.49 -26.85
CA PHE A 191 -11.53 -3.56 -25.86
C PHE A 191 -11.28 -3.03 -24.44
N GLN A 192 -10.33 -2.11 -24.25
CA GLN A 192 -10.08 -1.49 -22.94
C GLN A 192 -11.26 -0.63 -22.47
N PHE A 193 -11.86 0.14 -23.38
CA PHE A 193 -13.07 0.91 -23.06
C PHE A 193 -14.24 0.01 -22.67
N LEU A 194 -14.44 -1.11 -23.39
CA LEU A 194 -15.47 -2.08 -23.07
C LEU A 194 -15.24 -2.75 -21.70
N VAL A 195 -14.01 -3.12 -21.37
CA VAL A 195 -13.65 -3.68 -20.04
C VAL A 195 -13.89 -2.65 -18.94
N LEU A 196 -13.56 -1.37 -19.17
CA LEU A 196 -13.81 -0.30 -18.22
C LEU A 196 -15.32 -0.12 -18.01
N ALA A 197 -16.11 0.00 -19.07
CA ALA A 197 -17.56 0.15 -19.00
C ALA A 197 -18.24 -1.04 -18.30
N PHE A 198 -17.82 -2.27 -18.63
CA PHE A 198 -18.27 -3.49 -17.95
C PHE A 198 -17.95 -3.47 -16.46
N SER A 199 -16.70 -3.14 -16.10
CA SER A 199 -16.26 -3.11 -14.70
C SER A 199 -16.99 -2.04 -13.90
N LEU A 200 -17.24 -0.87 -14.50
CA LEU A 200 -17.98 0.23 -13.87
C LEU A 200 -19.46 -0.12 -13.66
N SER A 201 -20.09 -0.75 -14.65
CA SER A 201 -21.47 -1.24 -14.56
C SER A 201 -21.62 -2.29 -13.45
N MET A 202 -20.71 -3.28 -13.41
CA MET A 202 -20.67 -4.29 -12.34
C MET A 202 -20.41 -3.66 -10.97
N PHE A 203 -19.57 -2.63 -10.89
CA PHE A 203 -19.33 -1.89 -9.65
C PHE A 203 -20.58 -1.18 -9.14
N ILE A 204 -21.35 -0.54 -10.03
CA ILE A 204 -22.62 0.12 -9.67
C ILE A 204 -23.63 -0.93 -9.18
N LEU A 205 -23.83 -2.01 -9.94
CA LEU A 205 -24.75 -3.09 -9.56
C LEU A 205 -24.42 -3.70 -8.20
N LEU A 206 -23.13 -3.82 -7.88
CA LEU A 206 -22.66 -4.36 -6.61
C LEU A 206 -23.15 -3.55 -5.41
N PHE A 207 -23.14 -2.21 -5.47
CA PHE A 207 -23.59 -1.36 -4.37
C PHE A 207 -25.12 -1.34 -4.20
N PHE A 208 -25.86 -1.47 -5.30
CA PHE A 208 -27.33 -1.51 -5.26
C PHE A 208 -27.88 -2.91 -4.91
N SER A 209 -27.08 -3.96 -5.08
CA SER A 209 -27.50 -5.32 -4.75
C SER A 209 -27.61 -5.53 -3.23
N LYS A 210 -28.83 -5.82 -2.76
CA LYS A 210 -29.12 -6.29 -1.39
C LYS A 210 -29.13 -7.82 -1.27
N SER A 211 -29.07 -8.53 -2.40
CA SER A 211 -29.10 -9.99 -2.44
C SER A 211 -27.68 -10.55 -2.41
N ILE A 212 -27.38 -11.40 -1.43
CA ILE A 212 -26.09 -12.08 -1.32
C ILE A 212 -25.78 -12.93 -2.57
N TYR A 213 -26.80 -13.52 -3.21
CA TYR A 213 -26.63 -14.30 -4.43
C TYR A 213 -26.19 -13.42 -5.60
N ALA A 214 -26.75 -12.22 -5.73
CA ALA A 214 -26.34 -11.26 -6.76
C ALA A 214 -24.90 -10.80 -6.53
N VAL A 215 -24.53 -10.46 -5.28
CA VAL A 215 -23.16 -10.08 -4.89
C VAL A 215 -22.17 -11.20 -5.20
N SER A 216 -22.54 -12.45 -4.89
CA SER A 216 -21.70 -13.62 -5.12
C SER A 216 -21.56 -13.93 -6.62
N GLY A 217 -22.62 -13.74 -7.40
CA GLY A 217 -22.58 -13.85 -8.86
C GLY A 217 -21.63 -12.82 -9.49
N ILE A 218 -21.71 -11.55 -9.07
CA ILE A 218 -20.78 -10.50 -9.53
C ILE A 218 -19.34 -10.84 -9.16
N PHE A 219 -19.11 -11.35 -7.94
CA PHE A 219 -17.78 -11.79 -7.51
C PHE A 219 -17.22 -12.89 -8.42
N LEU A 220 -18.00 -13.95 -8.66
CA LEU A 220 -17.58 -15.06 -9.52
C LEU A 220 -17.29 -14.60 -10.95
N LEU A 221 -18.15 -13.75 -11.52
CA LEU A 221 -17.92 -13.17 -12.85
C LEU A 221 -16.65 -12.33 -12.90
N ALA A 222 -16.37 -11.53 -11.87
CA ALA A 222 -15.14 -10.73 -11.79
C ALA A 222 -13.88 -11.62 -11.70
N VAL A 223 -13.94 -12.70 -10.93
CA VAL A 223 -12.85 -13.70 -10.82
C VAL A 223 -12.61 -14.38 -12.17
N ILE A 224 -13.68 -14.88 -12.82
CA ILE A 224 -13.60 -15.55 -14.13
C ILE A 224 -13.03 -14.59 -15.17
N ALA A 225 -13.50 -13.34 -15.23
CA ALA A 225 -12.98 -12.34 -16.14
C ALA A 225 -11.47 -12.06 -15.91
N CYS A 226 -11.00 -12.07 -14.66
CA CYS A 226 -9.57 -11.92 -14.36
C CYS A 226 -8.74 -13.10 -14.87
N PHE A 227 -9.25 -14.33 -14.75
CA PHE A 227 -8.62 -15.52 -15.31
C PHE A 227 -8.58 -15.47 -16.84
N ILE A 228 -9.68 -15.07 -17.50
CA ILE A 228 -9.74 -14.91 -18.97
C ILE A 228 -8.70 -13.87 -19.45
N LYS A 229 -8.52 -12.78 -18.72
CA LYS A 229 -7.50 -11.75 -19.03
C LYS A 229 -6.08 -12.13 -18.58
N ASN A 230 -5.88 -13.37 -18.13
CA ASN A 230 -4.62 -13.94 -17.67
C ASN A 230 -3.89 -13.08 -16.62
N LYS A 231 -4.64 -12.43 -15.74
CA LYS A 231 -4.08 -11.61 -14.65
C LYS A 231 -3.62 -12.55 -13.53
N ARG A 232 -2.44 -12.31 -12.94
CA ARG A 232 -2.01 -13.03 -11.73
C ARG A 232 -2.93 -12.64 -10.57
N VAL A 233 -3.82 -13.56 -10.19
CA VAL A 233 -4.70 -13.37 -9.06
C VAL A 233 -4.27 -14.26 -7.90
N ASN A 234 -3.78 -13.63 -6.83
CA ASN A 234 -3.64 -14.32 -5.55
C ASN A 234 -5.00 -14.30 -4.84
N LEU A 235 -5.62 -15.48 -4.70
CA LEU A 235 -6.89 -15.66 -3.98
C LEU A 235 -6.71 -15.64 -2.45
N LEU A 236 -5.50 -15.94 -1.96
CA LEU A 236 -5.21 -16.04 -0.53
C LEU A 236 -5.59 -14.78 0.27
N PRO A 237 -5.24 -13.54 -0.15
CA PRO A 237 -5.64 -12.34 0.57
C PRO A 237 -7.16 -12.12 0.59
N SER A 238 -7.86 -12.54 -0.46
CA SER A 238 -9.31 -12.44 -0.56
C SER A 238 -9.99 -13.42 0.40
N LEU A 239 -9.51 -14.67 0.47
CA LEU A 239 -9.99 -15.66 1.44
C LEU A 239 -9.72 -15.21 2.88
N ALA A 240 -8.52 -14.71 3.16
CA ALA A 240 -8.17 -14.19 4.48
C ALA A 240 -9.08 -13.02 4.90
N LEU A 241 -9.46 -12.14 3.97
CA LEU A 241 -10.40 -11.05 4.25
C LEU A 241 -11.81 -11.57 4.51
N ILE A 242 -12.31 -12.50 3.69
CA ILE A 242 -13.65 -13.07 3.89
C ILE A 242 -13.73 -13.75 5.26
N LEU A 243 -12.72 -14.54 5.61
CA LEU A 243 -12.63 -15.18 6.92
C LEU A 243 -12.57 -14.17 8.07
N SER A 244 -11.69 -13.17 7.99
CA SER A 244 -11.52 -12.20 9.08
C SER A 244 -12.74 -11.32 9.28
N VAL A 245 -13.31 -10.79 8.20
CA VAL A 245 -14.49 -9.90 8.26
C VAL A 245 -15.72 -10.65 8.74
N THR A 246 -15.92 -11.89 8.28
CA THR A 246 -17.03 -12.74 8.74
C THR A 246 -16.85 -13.10 10.22
N PHE A 247 -15.64 -13.47 10.64
CA PHE A 247 -15.32 -13.76 12.05
C PHE A 247 -15.64 -12.57 12.97
N PHE A 248 -15.18 -11.36 12.62
CA PHE A 248 -15.48 -10.17 13.42
C PHE A 248 -16.93 -9.72 13.35
N SER A 249 -17.67 -10.12 12.30
CA SER A 249 -19.11 -9.86 12.22
C SER A 249 -19.89 -10.75 13.19
N ILE A 250 -19.46 -12.01 13.37
CA ILE A 250 -20.05 -12.97 14.32
C ILE A 250 -19.98 -12.50 15.77
N LEU A 251 -18.97 -11.70 16.14
CA LEU A 251 -18.82 -11.18 17.51
C LEU A 251 -19.99 -10.28 17.96
N VAL A 252 -20.77 -9.73 17.03
CA VAL A 252 -21.92 -8.87 17.32
C VAL A 252 -23.21 -9.54 16.84
N PRO A 253 -23.87 -10.32 17.72
CA PRO A 253 -25.05 -11.08 17.35
C PRO A 253 -26.23 -10.16 17.01
N HIS A 254 -26.81 -10.38 15.83
CA HIS A 254 -28.06 -9.76 15.41
C HIS A 254 -28.78 -10.68 14.42
N GLY A 255 -30.11 -10.72 14.49
CA GLY A 255 -30.92 -11.72 13.79
C GLY A 255 -31.20 -12.96 14.64
N LYS A 256 -31.50 -14.08 13.99
CA LYS A 256 -31.84 -15.35 14.65
C LYS A 256 -30.59 -16.05 15.14
N ILE A 257 -30.65 -16.59 16.36
CA ILE A 257 -29.57 -17.39 16.94
C ILE A 257 -29.57 -18.76 16.25
N LEU A 258 -28.44 -19.12 15.65
CA LEU A 258 -28.21 -20.41 15.01
C LEU A 258 -27.50 -21.39 15.94
N ALA A 259 -26.53 -20.88 16.71
CA ALA A 259 -25.78 -21.66 17.67
C ALA A 259 -25.29 -20.76 18.81
N GLU A 260 -25.09 -21.33 20.00
CA GLU A 260 -24.50 -20.66 21.14
C GLU A 260 -23.27 -21.45 21.58
N ILE A 261 -22.08 -20.87 21.40
CA ILE A 261 -20.82 -21.48 21.83
C ILE A 261 -20.33 -20.67 23.03
N TRP A 262 -20.49 -21.26 24.21
CA TRP A 262 -20.11 -20.66 25.49
C TRP A 262 -20.89 -19.37 25.80
N LYS A 263 -20.37 -18.20 25.42
CA LYS A 263 -21.06 -16.88 25.53
C LYS A 263 -21.22 -16.19 24.17
N LEU A 264 -20.73 -16.81 23.10
CA LEU A 264 -20.82 -16.28 21.73
C LEU A 264 -22.08 -16.82 21.06
N LYS A 265 -23.02 -15.92 20.81
CA LYS A 265 -24.23 -16.21 20.05
C LYS A 265 -23.90 -16.05 18.56
N ILE A 266 -23.89 -17.15 17.83
CA ILE A 266 -23.71 -17.14 16.39
C ILE A 266 -25.09 -16.92 15.78
N THR A 267 -25.29 -15.77 15.13
CA THR A 267 -26.56 -15.43 14.49
C THR A 267 -26.47 -15.47 12.97
N ASP A 268 -27.59 -15.75 12.32
CA ASP A 268 -27.70 -15.75 10.86
C ASP A 268 -27.33 -14.37 10.27
N GLY A 269 -27.90 -13.30 10.83
CA GLY A 269 -27.68 -11.93 10.37
C GLY A 269 -26.22 -11.51 10.43
N ALA A 270 -25.49 -11.95 11.47
CA ALA A 270 -24.06 -11.67 11.62
C ALA A 270 -23.20 -12.37 10.54
N ILE A 271 -23.54 -13.62 10.20
CA ILE A 271 -22.84 -14.36 9.15
C ILE A 271 -23.16 -13.76 7.77
N PHE A 272 -24.45 -13.57 7.46
CA PHE A 272 -24.88 -13.07 6.16
C PHE A 272 -24.35 -11.65 5.89
N SER A 273 -24.42 -10.76 6.88
CA SER A 273 -23.88 -9.40 6.74
C SER A 273 -22.36 -9.39 6.59
N GLY A 274 -21.64 -10.23 7.34
CA GLY A 274 -20.18 -10.39 7.22
C GLY A 274 -19.75 -10.91 5.85
N LEU A 275 -20.45 -11.93 5.35
CA LEU A 275 -20.23 -12.47 4.00
C LEU A 275 -20.56 -11.45 2.92
N GLU A 276 -21.71 -10.77 3.01
CA GLU A 276 -22.11 -9.76 2.03
C GLU A 276 -21.07 -8.64 1.94
N ARG A 277 -20.63 -8.07 3.07
CA ARG A 277 -19.63 -7.01 3.10
C ARG A 277 -18.28 -7.48 2.56
N SER A 278 -17.82 -8.64 2.99
CA SER A 278 -16.51 -9.16 2.56
C SER A 278 -16.48 -9.51 1.08
N ILE A 279 -17.52 -10.14 0.54
CA ILE A 279 -17.62 -10.48 -0.88
C ILE A 279 -17.71 -9.19 -1.71
N LYS A 280 -18.51 -8.19 -1.30
CA LYS A 280 -18.55 -6.86 -1.97
C LYS A 280 -17.17 -6.25 -2.10
N LEU A 281 -16.41 -6.22 -1.01
CA LEU A 281 -15.06 -5.65 -0.97
C LEU A 281 -14.07 -6.45 -1.83
N CYS A 282 -14.15 -7.78 -1.81
CA CYS A 282 -13.36 -8.61 -2.70
C CYS A 282 -13.69 -8.32 -4.17
N SER A 283 -14.96 -8.29 -4.55
CA SER A 283 -15.39 -7.95 -5.92
C SER A 283 -14.82 -6.62 -6.39
N CYS A 284 -14.80 -5.57 -5.56
CA CYS A 284 -14.16 -4.30 -5.93
C CYS A 284 -12.68 -4.46 -6.28
N VAL A 285 -11.94 -5.30 -5.56
CA VAL A 285 -10.52 -5.57 -5.85
C VAL A 285 -10.35 -6.26 -7.20
N PHE A 286 -11.19 -7.25 -7.51
CA PHE A 286 -11.14 -7.96 -8.79
C PHE A 286 -11.58 -7.07 -9.96
N LEU A 287 -12.66 -6.31 -9.82
CA LEU A 287 -13.10 -5.34 -10.82
C LEU A 287 -12.03 -4.27 -11.07
N SER A 288 -11.37 -3.77 -10.01
CA SER A 288 -10.24 -2.85 -10.14
C SER A 288 -9.07 -3.48 -10.91
N LYS A 289 -8.76 -4.76 -10.69
CA LYS A 289 -7.71 -5.48 -11.41
C LYS A 289 -8.02 -5.71 -12.89
N LEU A 290 -9.30 -5.80 -13.28
CA LEU A 290 -9.69 -5.89 -14.69
C LEU A 290 -9.37 -4.61 -15.46
N ILE A 291 -9.62 -3.47 -14.80
CA ILE A 291 -9.33 -2.12 -15.33
C ILE A 291 -7.82 -1.90 -15.41
N ALA A 292 -7.08 -2.36 -14.40
CA ALA A 292 -5.64 -2.21 -14.33
C ALA A 292 -4.93 -3.00 -15.45
N ASP A 293 -4.61 -2.31 -16.55
CA ASP A 293 -3.73 -2.82 -17.59
C ASP A 293 -2.33 -2.22 -17.48
N LYS A 294 -1.31 -3.05 -17.72
CA LYS A 294 0.09 -2.62 -17.78
C LYS A 294 0.32 -1.53 -18.84
N ASN A 295 -0.59 -1.43 -19.81
CA ASN A 295 -0.50 -0.56 -20.99
C ASN A 295 -1.37 0.70 -20.89
N MET A 296 -1.71 1.19 -19.70
CA MET A 296 -2.39 2.48 -19.57
C MET A 296 -1.50 3.61 -20.11
N LYS A 297 -1.92 4.24 -21.21
CA LYS A 297 -1.25 5.42 -21.76
C LYS A 297 -1.41 6.58 -20.78
N LEU A 298 -0.36 6.87 -20.03
CA LEU A 298 -0.31 8.05 -19.18
C LEU A 298 -0.02 9.30 -20.03
N PRO A 299 -0.55 10.48 -19.65
CA PRO A 299 -0.27 11.73 -20.35
C PRO A 299 1.25 12.00 -20.39
N SER A 300 1.73 12.70 -21.42
CA SER A 300 3.17 12.79 -21.77
C SER A 300 4.09 13.10 -20.57
N ARG A 301 3.70 14.04 -19.69
CA ARG A 301 4.46 14.37 -18.48
C ARG A 301 4.42 13.29 -17.39
N ALA A 302 3.27 12.66 -17.16
CA ALA A 302 3.12 11.59 -16.18
C ALA A 302 3.77 10.28 -16.65
N GLY A 303 3.71 9.99 -17.96
CA GLY A 303 4.41 8.86 -18.57
C GLY A 303 5.93 8.99 -18.43
N LEU A 304 6.48 10.19 -18.68
CA LEU A 304 7.90 10.46 -18.48
C LEU A 304 8.31 10.33 -17.00
N PHE A 305 7.47 10.82 -16.07
CA PHE A 305 7.70 10.64 -14.64
C PHE A 305 7.69 9.15 -14.24
N MET A 306 6.69 8.37 -14.68
CA MET A 306 6.62 6.94 -14.39
C MET A 306 7.78 6.16 -15.00
N SER A 307 8.24 6.52 -16.20
CA SER A 307 9.43 5.92 -16.79
C SER A 307 10.67 6.13 -15.92
N LEU A 308 10.87 7.34 -15.38
CA LEU A 308 11.98 7.62 -14.46
C LEU A 308 11.84 6.81 -13.15
N VAL A 309 10.62 6.69 -12.62
CA VAL A 309 10.37 5.87 -11.42
C VAL A 309 10.73 4.40 -11.67
N PHE A 310 10.31 3.84 -12.81
CA PHE A 310 10.63 2.46 -13.16
C PHE A 310 12.12 2.26 -13.41
N GLU A 311 12.80 3.19 -14.08
CA GLU A 311 14.26 3.15 -14.29
C GLU A 311 15.01 3.10 -12.95
N TYR A 312 14.67 3.98 -12.01
CA TYR A 312 15.26 3.96 -10.67
C TYR A 312 14.89 2.68 -9.90
N PHE A 313 13.67 2.18 -10.05
CA PHE A 313 13.25 0.94 -9.40
C PHE A 313 14.01 -0.28 -9.93
N GLU A 314 14.26 -0.37 -11.23
CA GLU A 314 15.07 -1.43 -11.84
C GLU A 314 16.51 -1.37 -11.33
N LYS A 315 17.14 -0.19 -11.31
CA LYS A 315 18.47 0.02 -10.71
C LYS A 315 18.52 -0.42 -9.24
N LEU A 316 17.51 -0.05 -8.44
CA LEU A 316 17.42 -0.48 -7.05
C LEU A 316 17.19 -1.99 -6.90
N SER A 317 16.51 -2.61 -7.87
CA SER A 317 16.15 -4.04 -7.84
C SER A 317 17.22 -4.98 -8.39
N GLU A 318 18.19 -4.47 -9.13
CA GLU A 318 19.27 -5.25 -9.74
C GLU A 318 20.09 -6.04 -8.69
N ASN A 319 20.43 -7.32 -8.95
CA ASN A 319 21.26 -8.18 -8.09
C ASN A 319 20.69 -8.60 -6.71
N ILE A 320 19.37 -8.78 -6.54
CA ILE A 320 18.79 -9.32 -5.28
C ILE A 320 18.99 -10.85 -5.14
N GLU A 321 19.40 -11.56 -6.18
CA GLU A 321 19.13 -13.00 -6.29
C GLU A 321 19.83 -13.95 -5.31
N ASN A 322 20.86 -13.59 -4.52
CA ASN A 322 21.64 -14.63 -3.81
C ASN A 322 22.19 -14.32 -2.39
N LYS A 323 21.70 -13.32 -1.65
CA LYS A 323 22.17 -13.08 -0.26
C LYS A 323 21.07 -13.29 0.78
N LYS A 324 21.34 -14.12 1.81
CA LYS A 324 20.48 -14.23 3.01
C LYS A 324 20.41 -12.85 3.70
N ILE A 325 19.25 -12.21 3.66
CA ILE A 325 19.04 -10.88 4.24
C ILE A 325 18.87 -11.02 5.76
N THR A 326 19.80 -10.43 6.52
CA THR A 326 19.70 -10.27 7.98
C THR A 326 19.58 -8.78 8.30
N PHE A 327 18.92 -8.40 9.41
CA PHE A 327 18.63 -6.99 9.75
C PHE A 327 19.88 -6.08 9.74
N SER A 328 21.01 -6.54 10.28
CA SER A 328 22.27 -5.77 10.27
C SER A 328 22.86 -5.61 8.87
N ASN A 329 22.72 -6.63 8.01
CA ASN A 329 23.21 -6.58 6.62
C ASN A 329 22.26 -5.79 5.71
N PHE A 330 21.00 -5.59 6.12
CA PHE A 330 20.02 -4.88 5.31
C PHE A 330 20.32 -3.38 5.23
N VAL A 331 20.79 -2.75 6.33
CA VAL A 331 21.18 -1.33 6.33
C VAL A 331 22.35 -1.09 5.37
N SER A 332 23.42 -1.88 5.47
CA SER A 332 24.59 -1.73 4.60
C SER A 332 24.28 -2.06 3.14
N LEU A 333 23.47 -3.08 2.88
CA LEU A 333 23.05 -3.44 1.53
C LEU A 333 22.13 -2.39 0.90
N LEU A 334 21.25 -1.77 1.70
CA LEU A 334 20.42 -0.66 1.25
C LEU A 334 21.28 0.58 0.95
N ASP A 335 22.25 0.89 1.81
CA ASP A 335 23.19 2.02 1.63
C ASP A 335 24.03 1.85 0.35
N GLU A 336 24.64 0.68 0.14
CA GLU A 336 25.42 0.36 -1.06
C GLU A 336 24.59 0.49 -2.35
N LYS A 337 23.33 0.04 -2.32
CA LYS A 337 22.41 0.16 -3.47
C LYS A 337 22.02 1.60 -3.73
N LEU A 338 21.84 2.39 -2.68
CA LEU A 338 21.49 3.80 -2.80
C LEU A 338 22.66 4.61 -3.36
N GLU A 339 23.90 4.35 -2.94
CA GLU A 339 25.11 4.94 -3.53
C GLU A 339 25.19 4.63 -5.03
N LYS A 340 25.12 3.35 -5.41
CA LYS A 340 25.16 2.92 -6.82
C LYS A 340 24.05 3.54 -7.67
N ALA A 341 22.82 3.56 -7.16
CA ALA A 341 21.67 4.11 -7.88
C ALA A 341 21.71 5.65 -7.97
N PHE A 342 22.50 6.31 -7.12
CA PHE A 342 22.64 7.76 -7.08
C PHE A 342 23.84 8.28 -7.88
N GLU A 343 24.91 7.49 -8.03
CA GLU A 343 26.12 7.85 -8.80
C GLU A 343 26.02 7.54 -10.31
N CYS A 344 25.03 6.73 -10.75
CA CYS A 344 24.78 6.34 -12.16
C CYS A 344 23.48 6.92 -12.73
#